data_AF-A0A7V6ZGZ6-F1
#
_entry.id   AF-A0A7V6ZGZ6-F1
#
_cell.length_a   1.000
_cell.length_b   1.000
_cell.length_c   1.000
_cell.angle_alpha   90.00
_cell.angle_beta   90.00
_cell.angle_gamma   90.00
#
_symmetry.space_group_name_H-M   'P 1'
#
loop_
_entity.id
_entity.type
_entity.pdbx_description
1 polymer ?
#
loop_
_entity_poly.entity_id
_entity_poly.type
_entity_poly.pdbx_seq_one_letter_code
_entity_poly.pdbx_strand_id
1 'polypeptide(L)'
;MKDIKTLVDLFAHTLRDMHHAEKQIRDALPDMIAKGTDPMLRQGLQKHLEETRGHIARLEDVFRRHGVSAKEFDCPAVDGILEEAGAVAGEIEDKKVLDTALIAAAQAVEHYEMTRCGTLVEWAKQLGRTDCAVVLKQNLGEQKATARKLTEFAESEVNLATAEQSARRPPSGTLRFLGAAVPA
;
A
#
# COMPACT_ATOMS: atom_id res chain seq x y z
N MET A 1 -18.65 -2.93 27.07
CA MET A 1 -19.71 -3.69 26.39
C MET A 1 -19.18 -4.11 25.03
N LYS A 2 -19.57 -5.26 24.45
CA LYS A 2 -19.15 -5.62 23.07
C LYS A 2 -20.20 -5.10 22.10
N ASP A 3 -19.83 -4.13 21.28
CA ASP A 3 -20.77 -3.39 20.42
C ASP A 3 -21.00 -4.06 19.05
N ILE A 4 -20.09 -4.93 18.61
CA ILE A 4 -20.23 -5.73 17.38
C ILE A 4 -20.89 -7.07 17.73
N LYS A 5 -22.12 -7.30 17.25
CA LYS A 5 -22.92 -8.50 17.56
C LYS A 5 -23.29 -9.33 16.34
N THR A 6 -23.32 -8.70 15.17
CA THR A 6 -23.77 -9.30 13.91
C THR A 6 -22.78 -9.04 12.77
N LEU A 7 -22.93 -9.74 11.66
CA LEU A 7 -22.17 -9.46 10.44
C LEU A 7 -22.46 -8.07 9.88
N VAL A 8 -23.68 -7.54 10.08
CA VAL A 8 -24.03 -6.16 9.72
C VAL A 8 -23.22 -5.16 10.54
N ASP A 9 -23.09 -5.39 11.85
CA ASP A 9 -22.29 -4.52 12.72
C ASP A 9 -20.81 -4.56 12.32
N LEU A 10 -20.29 -5.76 12.03
CA LEU A 10 -18.90 -5.94 11.62
C LEU A 10 -18.63 -5.32 10.24
N PHE A 11 -19.55 -5.47 9.29
CA PHE A 11 -19.47 -4.81 7.99
C PHE A 11 -19.44 -3.28 8.13
N ALA A 12 -20.36 -2.72 8.92
CA ALA A 12 -20.40 -1.27 9.15
C ALA A 12 -19.15 -0.76 9.87
N HIS A 13 -18.62 -1.53 10.81
CA HIS A 13 -17.35 -1.22 11.48
C HIS A 13 -16.18 -1.20 10.49
N THR A 14 -16.00 -2.26 9.70
CA THR A 14 -14.91 -2.33 8.71
C THR A 14 -15.08 -1.34 7.56
N LEU A 15 -16.31 -0.93 7.22
CA LEU A 15 -16.54 0.13 6.25
C LEU A 15 -16.07 1.50 6.77
N ARG A 16 -16.23 1.76 8.08
CA ARG A 16 -15.67 2.97 8.74
C ARG A 16 -14.16 2.91 8.82
N ASP A 17 -13.59 1.74 9.13
CA ASP A 17 -12.15 1.45 9.10
C ASP A 17 -11.54 1.88 7.75
N MET A 18 -12.12 1.39 6.65
CA MET A 18 -11.65 1.74 5.29
C MET A 18 -11.84 3.21 4.94
N HIS A 19 -12.94 3.81 5.36
CA HIS A 19 -13.19 5.23 5.08
C HIS A 19 -12.24 6.17 5.83
N HIS A 20 -11.84 5.81 7.06
CA HIS A 20 -10.76 6.50 7.76
C HIS A 20 -9.43 6.30 7.05
N ALA A 21 -9.09 5.05 6.70
CA ALA A 21 -7.85 4.74 6.01
C ALA A 21 -7.66 5.55 4.73
N GLU A 22 -8.65 5.58 3.85
CA GLU A 22 -8.56 6.32 2.59
C GLU A 22 -8.41 7.84 2.80
N LYS A 23 -8.97 8.39 3.89
CA LYS A 23 -8.74 9.81 4.25
C LYS A 23 -7.31 10.06 4.71
N GLN A 24 -6.76 9.21 5.57
CA GLN A 24 -5.37 9.33 6.02
C GLN A 24 -4.40 9.17 4.85
N ILE A 25 -4.64 8.20 3.97
CA ILE A 25 -3.85 7.97 2.75
C ILE A 25 -3.91 9.20 1.83
N ARG A 26 -5.10 9.74 1.57
CA ARG A 26 -5.27 10.98 0.80
C ARG A 26 -4.44 12.14 1.37
N ASP A 27 -4.37 12.24 2.70
CA ASP A 27 -3.67 13.33 3.38
C ASP A 27 -2.15 13.11 3.44
N ALA A 28 -1.69 11.84 3.43
CA ALA A 28 -0.27 11.48 3.40
C ALA A 28 0.35 11.55 1.98
N LEU A 29 -0.42 11.20 0.95
CA LEU A 29 0.08 11.11 -0.44
C LEU A 29 0.76 12.40 -0.96
N PRO A 30 0.26 13.62 -0.68
CA PRO A 30 0.94 14.86 -1.08
C PRO A 30 2.38 14.98 -0.57
N ASP A 31 2.65 14.56 0.67
CA ASP A 31 3.99 14.57 1.26
C ASP A 31 4.88 13.49 0.60
N MET A 32 4.35 12.28 0.37
CA MET A 32 5.06 11.23 -0.37
C MET A 32 5.45 11.68 -1.79
N ILE A 33 4.53 12.35 -2.50
CA ILE A 33 4.78 12.91 -3.84
C ILE A 33 5.87 13.99 -3.80
N ALA A 34 5.88 14.82 -2.76
CA ALA A 34 6.87 15.89 -2.60
C ALA A 34 8.27 15.32 -2.33
N LYS A 35 8.36 14.27 -1.50
CA LYS A 35 9.61 13.56 -1.15
C LYS A 35 10.16 12.73 -2.31
N GLY A 36 9.29 12.13 -3.12
CA GLY A 36 9.68 11.28 -4.24
C GLY A 36 10.53 12.01 -5.28
N THR A 37 11.56 11.34 -5.80
CA THR A 37 12.51 11.93 -6.76
C THR A 37 12.41 11.33 -8.15
N ASP A 38 12.05 10.06 -8.26
CA ASP A 38 11.74 9.41 -9.53
C ASP A 38 10.44 9.97 -10.15
N PRO A 39 10.47 10.46 -11.41
CA PRO A 39 9.28 11.03 -12.07
C PRO A 39 8.12 10.04 -12.22
N MET A 40 8.42 8.76 -12.45
CA MET A 40 7.40 7.74 -12.64
C MET A 40 6.74 7.37 -11.32
N LEU A 41 7.51 7.27 -10.22
CA LEU A 41 6.99 7.11 -8.87
C LEU A 41 6.04 8.26 -8.52
N ARG A 42 6.47 9.51 -8.71
CA ARG A 42 5.64 10.69 -8.43
C ARG A 42 4.34 10.68 -9.23
N GLN A 43 4.41 10.32 -10.52
CA GLN A 43 3.23 10.19 -11.36
C GLN A 43 2.29 9.09 -10.86
N GLY A 44 2.85 7.94 -10.45
CA GLY A 44 2.10 6.83 -9.86
C GLY A 44 1.36 7.26 -8.59
N LEU A 45 2.05 7.92 -7.67
CA LEU A 45 1.46 8.43 -6.43
C LEU A 45 0.41 9.53 -6.68
N GLN A 46 0.62 10.40 -7.67
CA GLN A 46 -0.35 11.43 -8.06
C GLN A 46 -1.65 10.81 -8.61
N LYS A 47 -1.53 9.78 -9.46
CA LYS A 47 -2.69 9.04 -9.94
C LYS A 47 -3.38 8.31 -8.79
N HIS A 48 -2.61 7.70 -7.88
CA HIS A 48 -3.17 7.02 -6.72
C HIS A 48 -3.98 8.00 -5.85
N LEU A 49 -3.50 9.23 -5.62
CA LEU A 49 -4.24 10.27 -4.91
C LEU A 49 -5.60 10.61 -5.56
N GLU A 50 -5.67 10.62 -6.90
CA GLU A 50 -6.92 10.83 -7.62
C GLU A 50 -7.88 9.63 -7.43
N GLU A 51 -7.36 8.41 -7.49
CA GLU A 51 -8.11 7.17 -7.24
C GLU A 51 -8.64 7.13 -5.80
N THR A 52 -7.79 7.40 -4.79
CA THR A 52 -8.17 7.48 -3.36
C THR A 52 -9.32 8.46 -3.13
N ARG A 53 -9.33 9.62 -3.80
CA ARG A 53 -10.47 10.56 -3.72
C ARG A 53 -11.76 9.93 -4.26
N GLY A 54 -11.66 9.19 -5.37
CA GLY A 54 -12.75 8.38 -5.91
C GLY A 54 -13.19 7.27 -4.94
N HIS A 55 -12.24 6.58 -4.32
CA HIS A 55 -12.50 5.53 -3.34
C HIS A 55 -13.33 6.03 -2.16
N ILE A 56 -12.97 7.19 -1.59
CA ILE A 56 -13.71 7.84 -0.51
C ILE A 56 -15.16 8.08 -0.94
N ALA A 57 -15.37 8.68 -2.12
CA ALA A 57 -16.71 8.95 -2.63
C ALA A 57 -17.54 7.66 -2.83
N ARG A 58 -16.90 6.56 -3.27
CA ARG A 58 -17.54 5.26 -3.40
C ARG A 58 -17.89 4.64 -2.05
N LEU A 59 -17.03 4.78 -1.03
CA LEU A 59 -17.32 4.33 0.33
C LEU A 59 -18.49 5.11 0.95
N GLU A 60 -18.53 6.43 0.76
CA GLU A 60 -19.67 7.27 1.15
C GLU A 60 -20.98 6.85 0.46
N ASP A 61 -20.90 6.39 -0.79
CA ASP A 61 -22.05 5.81 -1.49
C ASP A 61 -22.50 4.47 -0.89
N VAL A 62 -21.56 3.61 -0.50
CA VAL A 62 -21.86 2.35 0.20
C VAL A 62 -22.51 2.63 1.56
N PHE A 63 -22.05 3.63 2.31
CA PHE A 63 -22.70 4.07 3.56
C PHE A 63 -24.18 4.42 3.33
N ARG A 64 -24.47 5.25 2.30
CA ARG A 64 -25.84 5.65 1.96
C ARG A 64 -26.71 4.44 1.56
N ARG A 65 -26.21 3.55 0.72
CA ARG A 65 -26.93 2.34 0.27
C ARG A 65 -27.22 1.36 1.41
N HIS A 66 -26.26 1.20 2.31
CA HIS A 66 -26.38 0.28 3.44
C HIS A 66 -27.23 0.83 4.59
N GLY A 67 -27.48 2.15 4.61
CA GLY A 67 -28.24 2.81 5.67
C GLY A 67 -27.45 2.96 6.98
N VAL A 68 -26.12 3.00 6.91
CA VAL A 68 -25.24 3.23 8.07
C VAL A 68 -24.50 4.56 7.94
N SER A 69 -24.31 5.26 9.05
CA SER A 69 -23.58 6.52 9.04
C SER A 69 -22.07 6.31 9.05
N ALA A 70 -21.39 7.16 8.28
CA ALA A 70 -19.94 7.39 8.32
C ALA A 70 -19.58 8.18 9.59
N LYS A 71 -19.86 7.61 10.77
CA LYS A 71 -19.40 8.20 12.04
C LYS A 71 -17.88 8.24 12.05
N GLU A 72 -17.33 9.25 12.71
CA GLU A 72 -15.91 9.30 13.04
C GLU A 72 -15.49 8.01 13.74
N PHE A 73 -14.36 7.48 13.30
CA PHE A 73 -13.84 6.19 13.68
C PHE A 73 -12.35 6.21 13.38
N ASP A 74 -11.53 5.84 14.35
CA ASP A 74 -10.08 5.77 14.17
C ASP A 74 -9.69 4.34 13.76
N CYS A 75 -8.78 4.22 12.79
CA CYS A 75 -8.18 2.95 12.41
C CYS A 75 -6.69 2.93 12.80
N PRO A 76 -6.32 2.28 13.91
CA PRO A 76 -4.92 2.21 14.34
C PRO A 76 -3.98 1.54 13.32
N ALA A 77 -4.52 0.69 12.44
CA ALA A 77 -3.71 -0.10 11.51
C ALA A 77 -3.11 0.77 10.40
N VAL A 78 -3.92 1.57 9.72
CA VAL A 78 -3.42 2.46 8.66
C VAL A 78 -2.60 3.61 9.25
N ASP A 79 -3.00 4.12 10.42
CA ASP A 79 -2.26 5.18 11.11
C ASP A 79 -0.84 4.69 11.45
N GLY A 80 -0.71 3.45 11.96
CA GLY A 80 0.58 2.84 12.24
C GLY A 80 1.44 2.59 10.99
N ILE A 81 0.83 2.14 9.88
CA ILE A 81 1.56 1.98 8.60
C ILE A 81 2.12 3.32 8.12
N LEU A 82 1.32 4.39 8.20
CA LEU A 82 1.74 5.73 7.77
C LEU A 82 2.77 6.35 8.72
N GLU A 83 2.65 6.11 10.03
CA GLU A 83 3.65 6.52 11.02
C GLU A 83 5.00 5.83 10.77
N GLU A 84 4.99 4.51 10.57
CA GLU A 84 6.20 3.74 10.22
C GLU A 84 6.84 4.26 8.93
N ALA A 85 6.03 4.49 7.89
CA ALA A 85 6.51 5.05 6.62
C ALA A 85 7.15 6.43 6.81
N GLY A 86 6.54 7.29 7.62
CA GLY A 86 7.07 8.61 7.95
C GLY A 86 8.39 8.57 8.72
N ALA A 87 8.49 7.68 9.71
CA ALA A 87 9.70 7.49 10.52
C ALA A 87 10.86 6.98 9.66
N VAL A 88 10.65 5.91 8.89
CA VAL A 88 11.66 5.33 7.99
C VAL A 88 12.13 6.37 6.96
N ALA A 89 11.21 7.12 6.35
CA ALA A 89 11.56 8.18 5.41
C ALA A 89 12.41 9.30 6.06
N GLY A 90 12.19 9.59 7.35
CA GLY A 90 12.96 10.59 8.10
C GLY A 90 14.38 10.17 8.45
N GLU A 91 14.68 8.87 8.43
CA GLU A 91 16.01 8.30 8.71
C GLU A 91 16.89 8.14 7.45
N ILE A 92 16.33 8.38 6.25
CA ILE A 92 17.01 8.14 4.98
C ILE A 92 17.55 9.44 4.37
N GLU A 93 18.87 9.50 4.18
CA GLU A 93 19.55 10.62 3.51
C GLU A 93 19.60 10.45 1.98
N ASP A 94 19.83 9.24 1.49
CA ASP A 94 19.97 8.96 0.06
C ASP A 94 18.60 8.97 -0.64
N LYS A 95 18.47 9.79 -1.68
CA LYS A 95 17.22 10.00 -2.41
C LYS A 95 16.71 8.74 -3.14
N LYS A 96 17.59 7.90 -3.66
CA LYS A 96 17.18 6.64 -4.32
C LYS A 96 16.69 5.63 -3.28
N VAL A 97 17.36 5.57 -2.13
CA VAL A 97 16.89 4.75 -1.00
C VAL A 97 15.55 5.26 -0.48
N LEU A 98 15.34 6.58 -0.46
CA LEU A 98 14.06 7.18 -0.07
C LEU A 98 12.93 6.76 -1.02
N ASP A 99 13.16 6.81 -2.34
CA ASP A 99 12.17 6.34 -3.33
C ASP A 99 11.83 4.85 -3.12
N THR A 100 12.83 4.01 -2.81
CA THR A 100 12.60 2.59 -2.48
C THR A 100 11.72 2.43 -1.23
N ALA A 101 11.98 3.22 -0.18
CA ALA A 101 11.17 3.20 1.04
C ALA A 101 9.74 3.70 0.80
N LEU A 102 9.55 4.73 -0.03
CA LEU A 102 8.23 5.24 -0.40
C LEU A 102 7.42 4.20 -1.19
N ILE A 103 8.06 3.44 -2.09
CA ILE A 103 7.42 2.34 -2.81
C ILE A 103 6.98 1.24 -1.82
N ALA A 104 7.87 0.84 -0.91
CA ALA A 104 7.57 -0.18 0.09
C ALA A 104 6.40 0.23 1.00
N ALA A 105 6.38 1.49 1.46
CA ALA A 105 5.29 2.06 2.24
C ALA A 105 3.96 2.05 1.47
N ALA A 106 3.96 2.50 0.21
CA ALA A 106 2.78 2.47 -0.64
C ALA A 106 2.27 1.03 -0.86
N GLN A 107 3.16 0.05 -1.03
CA GLN A 107 2.78 -1.36 -1.14
C GLN A 107 2.14 -1.89 0.16
N ALA A 108 2.64 -1.51 1.34
CA ALA A 108 2.07 -1.91 2.62
C ALA A 108 0.64 -1.39 2.78
N VAL A 109 0.42 -0.12 2.44
CA VAL A 109 -0.92 0.51 2.39
C VAL A 109 -1.85 -0.27 1.46
N GLU A 110 -1.44 -0.50 0.21
CA GLU A 110 -2.26 -1.20 -0.78
C GLU A 110 -2.65 -2.63 -0.35
N HIS A 111 -1.74 -3.37 0.29
CA HIS A 111 -2.06 -4.71 0.79
C HIS A 111 -3.08 -4.68 1.93
N TYR A 112 -2.98 -3.71 2.83
CA TYR A 112 -3.96 -3.49 3.88
C TYR A 112 -5.34 -3.17 3.26
N GLU A 113 -5.39 -2.23 2.32
CA GLU A 113 -6.63 -1.84 1.64
C GLU A 113 -7.26 -3.00 0.86
N MET A 114 -6.47 -3.74 0.07
CA MET A 114 -6.93 -4.90 -0.68
C MET A 114 -7.53 -5.98 0.24
N THR A 115 -6.91 -6.21 1.41
CA THR A 115 -7.39 -7.18 2.39
C THR A 115 -8.76 -6.77 2.94
N ARG A 116 -8.89 -5.51 3.34
CA ARG A 116 -10.14 -4.96 3.89
C ARG A 116 -11.24 -4.88 2.84
N CYS A 117 -10.94 -4.34 1.65
CA CYS A 117 -11.92 -4.17 0.58
C CYS A 117 -12.38 -5.52 0.01
N GLY A 118 -11.47 -6.49 -0.14
CA GLY A 118 -11.84 -7.87 -0.49
C GLY A 118 -12.79 -8.51 0.52
N THR A 119 -12.53 -8.32 1.81
CA THR A 119 -13.41 -8.78 2.89
C THR A 119 -14.79 -8.13 2.82
N LEU A 120 -14.85 -6.79 2.66
CA LEU A 120 -16.10 -6.05 2.53
C LEU A 120 -16.92 -6.49 1.32
N VAL A 121 -16.28 -6.77 0.17
CA VAL A 121 -16.95 -7.27 -1.03
C VAL A 121 -17.68 -8.59 -0.72
N GLU A 122 -17.03 -9.54 -0.05
CA GLU A 122 -17.66 -10.83 0.23
C GLU A 122 -18.74 -10.74 1.31
N TRP A 123 -18.54 -9.93 2.36
CA TRP A 123 -19.58 -9.70 3.34
C TRP A 123 -20.79 -8.98 2.77
N ALA A 124 -20.60 -8.01 1.86
CA ALA A 124 -21.70 -7.37 1.16
C ALA A 124 -22.55 -8.39 0.39
N LYS A 125 -21.92 -9.36 -0.29
CA LYS A 125 -22.66 -10.46 -0.96
C LYS A 125 -23.41 -11.35 0.03
N GLN A 126 -22.77 -11.74 1.14
CA GLN A 126 -23.42 -12.56 2.18
C GLN A 126 -24.63 -11.87 2.81
N LEU A 127 -24.60 -10.54 2.93
CA LEU A 127 -25.71 -9.72 3.43
C LEU A 127 -26.77 -9.41 2.36
N GLY A 128 -26.66 -9.97 1.15
CA GLY A 128 -27.58 -9.68 0.03
C GLY A 128 -27.46 -8.27 -0.54
N ARG A 129 -26.37 -7.56 -0.25
CA ARG A 129 -26.07 -6.19 -0.68
C ARG A 129 -25.16 -6.18 -1.91
N THR A 130 -25.62 -6.84 -2.98
CA THR A 130 -24.86 -6.96 -4.23
C THR A 130 -24.55 -5.59 -4.86
N ASP A 131 -25.44 -4.61 -4.65
CA ASP A 131 -25.25 -3.22 -5.06
C ASP A 131 -24.02 -2.58 -4.39
N CYS A 132 -23.83 -2.81 -3.08
CA CYS A 132 -22.64 -2.38 -2.34
C CYS A 132 -21.39 -3.15 -2.80
N ALA A 133 -21.52 -4.46 -3.01
CA ALA A 133 -20.40 -5.31 -3.45
C ALA A 133 -19.84 -4.86 -4.82
N VAL A 134 -20.69 -4.43 -5.75
CA VAL A 134 -20.27 -3.91 -7.06
C VAL A 134 -19.43 -2.65 -6.90
N VAL A 135 -19.84 -1.72 -6.03
CA VAL A 135 -19.12 -0.46 -5.78
C VAL A 135 -17.77 -0.74 -5.12
N LEU A 136 -17.73 -1.55 -4.05
CA LEU A 136 -16.50 -1.93 -3.36
C LEU A 136 -15.51 -2.68 -4.27
N LYS A 137 -16.02 -3.48 -5.22
CA LYS A 137 -15.17 -4.18 -6.18
C LYS A 137 -14.43 -3.23 -7.14
N GLN A 138 -14.94 -2.01 -7.34
CA GLN A 138 -14.23 -0.98 -8.13
C GLN A 138 -12.97 -0.51 -7.39
N ASN A 139 -13.08 -0.13 -6.12
CA ASN A 139 -11.90 0.23 -5.30
C ASN A 139 -10.90 -0.92 -5.26
N LEU A 140 -11.35 -2.15 -4.99
CA LEU A 140 -10.48 -3.32 -4.97
C LEU A 140 -9.75 -3.55 -6.33
N GLY A 141 -10.40 -3.21 -7.43
CA GLY A 141 -9.81 -3.32 -8.77
C GLY A 141 -8.70 -2.31 -9.01
N GLU A 142 -8.93 -1.06 -8.60
CA GLU A 142 -7.97 0.05 -8.66
C GLU A 142 -6.77 -0.22 -7.74
N GLN A 143 -7.02 -0.57 -6.46
CA GLN A 143 -5.99 -0.95 -5.49
C GLN A 143 -5.09 -2.09 -6.00
N LYS A 144 -5.69 -3.16 -6.53
CA LYS A 144 -4.94 -4.25 -7.17
C LYS A 144 -4.09 -3.80 -8.35
N ALA A 145 -4.55 -2.80 -9.11
CA ALA A 145 -3.78 -2.27 -10.24
C ALA A 145 -2.62 -1.41 -9.76
N THR A 146 -2.82 -0.60 -8.72
CA THR A 146 -1.76 0.20 -8.09
C THR A 146 -0.70 -0.68 -7.43
N ALA A 147 -1.11 -1.69 -6.65
CA ALA A 147 -0.19 -2.67 -6.06
C ALA A 147 0.69 -3.36 -7.11
N ARG A 148 0.11 -3.80 -8.24
CA ARG A 148 0.89 -4.39 -9.35
C ARG A 148 1.92 -3.43 -9.91
N LYS A 149 1.53 -2.17 -10.17
CA LYS A 149 2.45 -1.15 -10.69
C LYS A 149 3.58 -0.86 -9.73
N LEU A 150 3.30 -0.77 -8.43
CA LEU A 150 4.33 -0.56 -7.41
C LEU A 150 5.34 -1.73 -7.38
N THR A 151 4.86 -2.97 -7.54
CA THR A 151 5.75 -4.13 -7.68
C THR A 151 6.61 -4.05 -8.94
N GLU A 152 6.02 -3.71 -10.09
CA GLU A 152 6.77 -3.52 -11.34
C GLU A 152 7.86 -2.43 -11.19
N PHE A 153 7.54 -1.32 -10.50
CA PHE A 153 8.52 -0.29 -10.16
C PHE A 153 9.64 -0.82 -9.27
N ALA A 154 9.31 -1.50 -8.18
CA ALA A 154 10.29 -2.07 -7.26
C ALA A 154 11.25 -3.04 -7.97
N GLU A 155 10.73 -3.92 -8.84
CA GLU A 155 11.54 -4.85 -9.64
C GLU A 155 12.46 -4.11 -10.61
N SER A 156 11.97 -3.03 -11.24
CA SER A 156 12.78 -2.22 -12.15
C SER A 156 13.96 -1.53 -11.43
N GLU A 157 13.74 -0.98 -10.23
CA GLU A 157 14.78 -0.36 -9.40
C GLU A 157 15.84 -1.38 -8.95
N VAL A 158 15.42 -2.57 -8.53
CA VAL A 158 16.34 -3.67 -8.16
C VAL A 158 17.21 -4.09 -9.35
N ASN A 159 16.63 -4.16 -10.54
CA ASN A 159 17.37 -4.51 -11.76
C ASN A 159 18.40 -3.43 -12.12
N LEU A 160 18.06 -2.14 -11.98
CA LEU A 160 18.99 -1.03 -12.18
C LEU A 160 20.13 -1.04 -11.14
N ALA A 161 19.81 -1.22 -9.86
CA ALA A 161 20.80 -1.31 -8.79
C ALA A 161 21.76 -2.49 -8.97
N THR A 162 21.24 -3.65 -9.41
CA THR A 162 22.03 -4.85 -9.71
C THR A 162 22.97 -4.63 -10.91
N ALA A 163 22.50 -3.94 -11.94
CA ALA A 163 23.32 -3.58 -13.11
C ALA A 163 24.43 -2.59 -12.72
N GLU A 164 24.12 -1.57 -11.92
CA GLU A 164 25.11 -0.60 -11.42
C GLU A 164 26.17 -1.26 -10.52
N GLN A 165 25.77 -2.19 -9.64
CA GLN A 165 26.72 -2.97 -8.83
C GLN A 165 27.57 -3.92 -9.67
N SER A 166 26.99 -4.56 -10.69
CA SER A 166 27.74 -5.44 -11.62
C SER A 166 28.75 -4.65 -12.45
N ALA A 167 28.43 -3.41 -12.84
CA ALA A 167 29.35 -2.52 -13.55
C ALA A 167 30.46 -1.94 -12.64
N ARG A 168 30.23 -1.85 -11.33
CA ARG A 168 31.19 -1.35 -10.32
C ARG A 168 32.10 -2.43 -9.73
N ARG A 169 31.84 -3.72 -10.01
CA ARG A 169 32.66 -4.83 -9.51
C ARG A 169 33.95 -4.92 -10.35
N PRO A 170 35.16 -4.77 -9.78
CA PRO A 170 36.38 -4.99 -10.55
C PRO A 170 36.42 -6.45 -11.05
N PRO A 171 37.05 -6.72 -12.21
CA PRO A 171 37.14 -8.08 -12.73
C PRO A 171 37.79 -8.96 -11.67
N SER A 172 37.08 -10.02 -11.27
CA SER A 172 37.53 -10.95 -10.23
C SER A 172 38.92 -11.46 -10.57
N GLY A 173 39.94 -10.95 -9.87
CA GLY A 173 41.28 -11.52 -9.89
C GLY A 173 41.19 -12.97 -9.42
N THR A 174 41.73 -13.87 -10.23
CA THR A 174 41.76 -15.32 -10.01
C THR A 174 42.26 -15.61 -8.59
N LEU A 175 41.40 -16.12 -7.70
CA LEU A 175 41.85 -16.68 -6.43
C LEU A 175 42.72 -17.90 -6.75
N ARG A 176 44.05 -17.75 -6.63
CA ARG A 176 44.97 -18.89 -6.54
C ARG A 176 44.73 -19.56 -5.19
N PHE A 177 44.08 -20.72 -5.20
CA PHE A 177 44.12 -21.65 -4.08
C PHE A 177 45.57 -22.10 -3.85
N LEU A 178 46.20 -21.62 -2.78
CA LEU A 178 47.38 -22.29 -2.23
C LEU A 178 46.90 -23.55 -1.52
N GLY A 179 47.22 -24.70 -2.11
CA GLY A 179 46.97 -26.01 -1.53
C GLY A 179 47.71 -26.18 -0.20
N ALA A 180 46.96 -26.46 0.86
CA ALA A 180 47.52 -26.95 2.10
C ALA A 180 47.67 -28.47 1.98
N ALA A 181 48.93 -28.94 2.01
CA ALA A 181 49.27 -30.34 2.10
C ALA A 181 48.80 -30.93 3.44
N VAL A 182 48.23 -32.13 3.38
CA VAL A 182 47.91 -32.97 4.53
C VAL A 182 49.17 -33.78 4.90
N PRO A 183 49.62 -33.79 6.16
CA PRO A 183 50.49 -34.86 6.64
C PRO A 183 49.72 -35.93 7.42
N ALA A 184 50.30 -37.12 7.36
CA ALA A 184 49.76 -38.43 7.76
C ALA A 184 49.57 -38.65 9.26
#